data_AF-A0AAE0KP63-F1
#
_entry.id   AF-A0AAE0KP63-F1
#
_cell.length_a   1.000
_cell.length_b   1.000
_cell.length_c   1.000
_cell.angle_alpha   90.00
_cell.angle_beta   90.00
_cell.angle_gamma   90.00
#
_symmetry.space_group_name_H-M   'P 1'
#
loop_
_entity.id
_entity.type
_entity.pdbx_description
1 polymer ?
#
loop_
_entity_poly.entity_id
_entity_poly.type
_entity_poly.pdbx_seq_one_letter_code
_entity_poly.pdbx_strand_id
1 'polypeptide(L)'
;MTRCARLDSLDSQYGLRDLLISCLEHHMDLARAAADLNASPQPSNAWPVLDTVKQCAGFLTFAIHNGLQFEWTHVDRLWGCLIDQGPLPTDPEFGWLWFLDVLHTSDVTRLPAVTGALSPHSQHRLLTERVAQLEPTALSMGAYRFVHCLFMWVGLHEQKLRYQQPGEEEAGAGAGAGTDGGTFVTLDLTLTGMPFVWDLVLNTPLEDIATQGMNLIILLYLQPAASTEPAALSEAFLQECTMRLGSAAKLACTSDDPEGTPLGGTQAGRDPSGVPALEEVCGSNGPYAVSPGEGGAKERMSVLPAPEPPGGTAMDSGGQVLGARQAERCMKMLQEFVRKGEGWRVTSPPPHHATFLGRAVPLDVTVMLGGKSTRLHMQSHEHEYLGSLRAHLAAKMGCAAGHVRLLHMGRELLHNGRLLNQLGFLPGQ
;
A
#
# COMPACT_ATOMS: atom_id res chain seq x y z
N MET A 1 -12.44 -35.12 24.71
CA MET A 1 -12.20 -33.69 24.99
C MET A 1 -11.35 -33.12 23.87
N THR A 2 -11.84 -32.10 23.18
CA THR A 2 -11.03 -31.33 22.22
C THR A 2 -9.84 -30.69 22.94
N ARG A 3 -8.71 -30.50 22.25
CA ARG A 3 -7.49 -29.91 22.86
C ARG A 3 -7.77 -28.56 23.53
N CYS A 4 -8.65 -27.74 22.94
CA CYS A 4 -9.12 -26.48 23.51
C CYS A 4 -9.77 -26.65 24.89
N ALA A 5 -10.67 -27.63 25.04
CA ALA A 5 -11.36 -27.89 26.31
C ALA A 5 -10.40 -28.28 27.45
N ARG A 6 -9.23 -28.86 27.11
CA ARG A 6 -8.19 -29.17 28.11
C ARG A 6 -7.39 -27.94 28.51
N LEU A 7 -7.09 -27.04 27.57
CA LEU A 7 -6.41 -25.77 27.87
C LEU A 7 -7.30 -24.83 28.68
N ASP A 8 -8.59 -24.72 28.33
CA ASP A 8 -9.55 -23.93 29.12
C ASP A 8 -9.77 -24.51 30.53
N SER A 9 -9.77 -25.85 30.65
CA SER A 9 -9.82 -26.51 31.97
C SER A 9 -8.56 -26.29 32.79
N LEU A 10 -7.38 -26.25 32.17
CA LEU A 10 -6.12 -25.95 32.87
C LEU A 10 -6.06 -24.48 33.26
N ASP A 11 -6.57 -23.59 32.40
CA ASP A 11 -6.63 -22.17 32.70
C ASP A 11 -7.57 -21.87 33.88
N SER A 12 -8.79 -22.41 33.85
CA SER A 12 -9.74 -22.23 34.96
C SER A 12 -9.27 -22.81 36.29
N GLN A 13 -8.42 -23.84 36.28
CA GLN A 13 -7.89 -24.46 37.50
C GLN A 13 -6.61 -23.80 38.02
N TYR A 14 -5.74 -23.31 37.13
CA TYR A 14 -4.37 -22.91 37.49
C TYR A 14 -3.99 -21.49 37.04
N GLY A 15 -4.88 -20.75 36.39
CA GLY A 15 -4.58 -19.43 35.83
C GLY A 15 -3.47 -19.51 34.78
N LEU A 16 -3.56 -20.47 33.86
CA LEU A 16 -2.52 -20.77 32.88
C LEU A 16 -2.10 -19.54 32.06
N ARG A 17 -3.05 -18.69 31.64
CA ARG A 17 -2.79 -17.43 30.92
C ARG A 17 -1.88 -16.52 31.72
N ASP A 18 -2.26 -16.21 32.95
CA ASP A 18 -1.50 -15.34 33.84
C ASP A 18 -0.13 -15.92 34.18
N LEU A 19 -0.05 -17.24 34.40
CA LEU A 19 1.21 -17.92 34.68
C LEU A 19 2.18 -17.81 33.50
N LEU A 20 1.70 -18.03 32.27
CA LEU A 20 2.55 -17.96 31.07
C LEU A 20 3.03 -16.53 30.79
N ILE A 21 2.17 -15.53 30.96
CA ILE A 21 2.55 -14.13 30.78
C ILE A 21 3.54 -13.71 31.87
N SER A 22 3.29 -14.06 33.14
CA SER A 22 4.18 -13.73 34.25
C SER A 22 5.54 -14.42 34.12
N CYS A 23 5.57 -15.64 33.58
CA CYS A 23 6.81 -16.35 33.25
C CYS A 23 7.59 -15.63 32.16
N LEU A 24 6.92 -15.19 31.09
CA LEU A 24 7.55 -14.41 30.03
C LEU A 24 8.07 -13.07 30.57
N GLU A 25 7.26 -12.32 31.33
CA GLU A 25 7.66 -11.06 31.97
C GLU A 25 8.91 -11.25 32.83
N HIS A 26 8.95 -12.29 33.67
CA HIS A 26 10.10 -12.59 34.51
C HIS A 26 11.38 -12.87 33.68
N HIS A 27 11.28 -13.67 32.62
CA HIS A 27 12.44 -13.96 31.77
C HIS A 27 12.87 -12.76 30.93
N MET A 28 11.94 -11.88 30.56
CA MET A 28 12.23 -10.60 29.91
C MET A 28 12.97 -9.67 30.88
N ASP A 29 12.55 -9.57 32.14
CA ASP A 29 13.25 -8.79 33.17
C ASP A 29 14.69 -9.30 33.38
N LEU A 30 14.87 -10.62 33.42
CA LEU A 30 16.19 -11.23 33.51
C LEU A 30 17.05 -10.95 32.26
N ALA A 31 16.45 -10.99 31.06
CA ALA A 31 17.15 -10.68 29.82
C ALA A 31 17.63 -9.23 29.80
N ARG A 32 16.78 -8.29 30.25
CA ARG A 32 17.13 -6.86 30.36
C ARG A 32 18.24 -6.63 31.38
N ALA A 33 18.13 -7.22 32.57
CA ALA A 33 19.18 -7.14 33.58
C ALA A 33 20.52 -7.70 33.08
N ALA A 34 20.50 -8.78 32.29
CA ALA A 34 21.70 -9.33 31.67
C ALA A 34 22.27 -8.44 30.55
N ALA A 35 21.42 -7.75 29.80
CA ALA A 35 21.83 -6.79 28.77
C ALA A 35 22.53 -5.56 29.39
N ASP A 36 21.99 -5.04 30.50
CA ASP A 36 22.59 -3.92 31.23
C ASP A 36 23.97 -4.26 31.80
N LEU A 37 24.15 -5.50 32.29
CA LEU A 37 25.45 -5.98 32.81
C LEU A 37 26.51 -6.16 31.71
N ASN A 38 26.10 -6.54 30.50
CA ASN A 38 27.01 -6.74 29.35
C ASN A 38 27.49 -5.45 28.67
N ALA A 39 27.04 -4.27 29.13
CA ALA A 39 27.71 -2.99 28.84
C ALA A 39 29.11 -2.90 29.50
N SER A 40 29.48 -3.87 30.35
CA SER A 40 30.80 -4.07 30.95
C SER A 40 31.50 -5.29 30.31
N PRO A 41 32.85 -5.31 30.17
CA PRO A 41 33.53 -6.25 29.29
C PRO A 41 33.77 -7.61 29.96
N GLN A 42 32.73 -8.44 30.13
CA GLN A 42 32.89 -9.89 30.29
C GLN A 42 31.70 -10.65 29.67
N PRO A 43 31.92 -11.58 28.72
CA PRO A 43 30.84 -12.31 28.06
C PRO A 43 30.75 -13.77 28.52
N SER A 44 29.54 -14.27 28.82
CA SER A 44 29.13 -15.65 28.43
C SER A 44 27.65 -16.00 28.69
N ASN A 45 26.91 -15.25 29.52
CA ASN A 45 25.63 -15.75 30.08
C ASN A 45 24.34 -15.11 29.55
N ALA A 46 24.37 -14.19 28.56
CA ALA A 46 23.13 -13.57 28.05
C ALA A 46 22.38 -14.41 27.00
N TRP A 47 23.09 -15.23 26.22
CA TRP A 47 22.49 -16.08 25.19
C TRP A 47 21.49 -17.13 25.71
N PRO A 48 21.73 -17.81 26.85
CA PRO A 48 20.76 -18.74 27.43
C PRO A 48 19.43 -18.11 27.84
N VAL A 49 19.46 -16.83 28.26
CA VAL A 49 18.25 -16.13 28.75
C VAL A 49 17.36 -15.73 27.58
N LEU A 50 17.94 -15.25 26.47
CA LEU A 50 17.19 -14.92 25.26
C LEU A 50 16.56 -16.16 24.61
N ASP A 51 17.25 -17.30 24.64
CA ASP A 51 16.68 -18.57 24.16
C ASP A 51 15.51 -19.02 25.04
N THR A 52 15.56 -18.76 26.35
CA THR A 52 14.45 -19.03 27.26
C THR A 52 13.24 -18.13 26.94
N VAL A 53 13.47 -16.84 26.69
CA VAL A 53 12.41 -15.91 26.24
C VAL A 53 11.75 -16.41 24.96
N LYS A 54 12.54 -16.84 23.96
CA LYS A 54 12.01 -17.41 22.71
C LYS A 54 11.20 -18.68 22.94
N GLN A 55 11.62 -19.54 23.86
CA GLN A 55 10.87 -20.75 24.23
C GLN A 55 9.54 -20.40 24.90
N CYS A 56 9.53 -19.46 25.85
CA CYS A 56 8.31 -18.98 26.50
C CYS A 56 7.34 -18.36 25.49
N ALA A 57 7.84 -17.47 24.62
CA ALA A 57 7.05 -16.83 23.57
C ALA A 57 6.52 -17.85 22.55
N GLY A 58 7.33 -18.82 22.14
CA GLY A 58 6.92 -19.91 21.24
C GLY A 58 5.86 -20.81 21.87
N PHE A 59 5.96 -21.10 23.16
CA PHE A 59 4.92 -21.86 23.88
C PHE A 59 3.62 -21.06 24.01
N LEU A 60 3.69 -19.75 24.23
CA LEU A 60 2.53 -18.86 24.21
C LEU A 60 1.84 -18.86 22.85
N THR A 61 2.59 -18.69 21.76
CA THR A 61 2.07 -18.82 20.38
C THR A 61 1.40 -20.17 20.18
N PHE A 62 2.04 -21.25 20.61
CA PHE A 62 1.48 -22.60 20.53
C PHE A 62 0.15 -22.69 21.30
N ALA A 63 0.08 -22.18 22.53
CA ALA A 63 -1.14 -22.21 23.34
C ALA A 63 -2.28 -21.42 22.67
N ILE A 64 -1.96 -20.25 22.12
CA ILE A 64 -2.87 -19.37 21.39
C ILE A 64 -3.41 -20.05 20.13
N HIS A 65 -2.54 -20.60 19.28
CA HIS A 65 -2.95 -21.35 18.08
C HIS A 65 -3.74 -22.63 18.41
N ASN A 66 -3.60 -23.17 19.62
CA ASN A 66 -4.37 -24.33 20.09
C ASN A 66 -5.66 -23.96 20.85
N GLY A 67 -6.09 -22.69 20.77
CA GLY A 67 -7.41 -22.24 21.20
C GLY A 67 -7.45 -21.52 22.54
N LEU A 68 -6.30 -21.24 23.17
CA LEU A 68 -6.27 -20.39 24.37
C LEU A 68 -6.53 -18.94 23.96
N GLN A 69 -7.74 -18.45 24.22
CA GLN A 69 -8.12 -17.06 23.93
C GLN A 69 -7.50 -16.09 24.95
N PHE A 70 -7.05 -14.92 24.49
CA PHE A 70 -6.51 -13.86 25.34
C PHE A 70 -7.44 -12.65 25.34
N GLU A 71 -7.87 -12.23 26.54
CA GLU A 71 -8.59 -10.97 26.74
C GLU A 71 -7.65 -9.77 26.68
N TRP A 72 -8.22 -8.57 26.58
CA TRP A 72 -7.46 -7.32 26.47
C TRP A 72 -6.40 -7.15 27.57
N THR A 73 -6.72 -7.45 28.82
CA THR A 73 -5.79 -7.33 29.95
C THR A 73 -4.48 -8.09 29.72
N HIS A 74 -4.59 -9.28 29.12
CA HIS A 74 -3.45 -10.11 28.80
C HIS A 74 -2.67 -9.58 27.60
N VAL A 75 -3.37 -9.13 26.56
CA VAL A 75 -2.77 -8.54 25.36
C VAL A 75 -2.02 -7.26 25.69
N ASP A 76 -2.57 -6.43 26.57
CA ASP A 76 -1.96 -5.18 27.02
C ASP A 76 -0.67 -5.43 27.83
N ARG A 77 -0.66 -6.46 28.69
CA ARG A 77 0.55 -6.91 29.39
C ARG A 77 1.61 -7.42 28.42
N LEU A 78 1.22 -8.24 27.45
CA LEU A 78 2.11 -8.75 26.40
C LEU A 78 2.69 -7.62 25.55
N TRP A 79 1.88 -6.61 25.23
CA TRP A 79 2.37 -5.40 24.55
C TRP A 79 3.40 -4.68 25.39
N GLY A 80 3.09 -4.43 26.67
CA GLY A 80 4.00 -3.76 27.60
C GLY A 80 5.34 -4.49 27.74
N CYS A 81 5.34 -5.82 27.79
CA CYS A 81 6.56 -6.59 27.98
C CYS A 81 7.34 -6.83 26.68
N LEU A 82 6.69 -7.00 25.53
CA LEU A 82 7.36 -7.32 24.26
C LEU A 82 7.72 -6.09 23.42
N ILE A 83 6.88 -5.05 23.43
CA ILE A 83 7.01 -3.86 22.60
C ILE A 83 7.55 -2.70 23.42
N ASP A 84 6.82 -2.28 24.47
CA ASP A 84 7.22 -1.11 25.27
C ASP A 84 8.55 -1.39 26.01
N GLN A 85 8.77 -2.63 26.44
CA GLN A 85 9.96 -3.07 27.18
C GLN A 85 10.64 -4.29 26.54
N GLY A 86 11.02 -4.17 25.26
CA GLY A 86 11.68 -5.24 24.51
C GLY A 86 12.91 -5.87 25.19
N PRO A 87 13.35 -7.07 24.74
CA PRO A 87 14.41 -7.82 25.40
C PRO A 87 15.78 -7.13 25.28
N LEU A 88 15.97 -6.41 24.18
CA LEU A 88 17.07 -5.49 23.94
C LEU A 88 16.46 -4.10 23.71
N PRO A 89 16.95 -3.04 24.38
CA PRO A 89 16.45 -1.67 24.19
C PRO A 89 16.55 -1.17 22.74
N THR A 90 17.46 -1.77 21.98
CA THR A 90 17.78 -1.37 20.60
C THR A 90 16.91 -2.02 19.53
N ASP A 91 16.14 -3.08 19.85
CA ASP A 91 15.37 -3.77 18.80
C ASP A 91 14.07 -4.46 19.31
N PRO A 92 12.91 -3.80 19.19
CA PRO A 92 11.60 -4.41 19.46
C PRO A 92 11.10 -5.36 18.35
N GLU A 93 11.89 -5.62 17.29
CA GLU A 93 11.49 -6.47 16.15
C GLU A 93 11.01 -7.86 16.58
N PHE A 94 11.61 -8.43 17.63
CA PHE A 94 11.15 -9.70 18.19
C PHE A 94 9.67 -9.66 18.59
N GLY A 95 9.24 -8.60 19.29
CA GLY A 95 7.85 -8.45 19.70
C GLY A 95 6.91 -8.24 18.51
N TRP A 96 7.33 -7.45 17.52
CA TRP A 96 6.54 -7.24 16.29
C TRP A 96 6.30 -8.53 15.52
N LEU A 97 7.36 -9.34 15.35
CA LEU A 97 7.26 -10.63 14.65
C LEU A 97 6.39 -11.62 15.44
N TRP A 98 6.48 -11.62 16.76
CA TRP A 98 5.64 -12.47 17.60
C TRP A 98 4.15 -12.10 17.47
N PHE A 99 3.81 -10.82 17.56
CA PHE A 99 2.43 -10.37 17.38
C PHE A 99 1.91 -10.63 15.96
N LEU A 100 2.77 -10.49 14.94
CA LEU A 100 2.44 -10.82 13.56
C LEU A 100 2.10 -12.30 13.39
N ASP A 101 2.88 -13.20 14.01
CA ASP A 101 2.65 -14.65 14.01
C ASP A 101 1.38 -15.06 14.79
N VAL A 102 1.04 -14.31 15.83
CA VAL A 102 -0.22 -14.50 16.58
C VAL A 102 -1.44 -14.08 15.74
N LEU A 103 -1.32 -13.02 14.93
CA LEU A 103 -2.39 -12.58 14.02
C LEU A 103 -2.53 -13.49 12.79
N HIS A 104 -1.41 -13.93 12.22
CA HIS A 104 -1.40 -14.91 11.14
C HIS A 104 -1.43 -16.32 11.73
N THR A 105 -2.63 -16.84 12.03
CA THR A 105 -2.78 -18.30 12.21
C THR A 105 -2.10 -18.99 11.03
N SER A 106 -1.17 -19.89 11.33
CA SER A 106 -0.10 -20.46 10.49
C SER A 106 -0.51 -21.20 9.20
N ASP A 107 -1.72 -20.98 8.70
CA ASP A 107 -2.24 -21.53 7.46
C ASP A 107 -2.43 -20.41 6.42
N VAL A 108 -1.32 -19.99 5.80
CA VAL A 108 -1.27 -18.95 4.74
C VAL A 108 -2.13 -19.33 3.52
N THR A 109 -2.52 -20.60 3.39
CA THR A 109 -3.32 -21.11 2.27
C THR A 109 -4.84 -21.03 2.49
N ARG A 110 -5.30 -20.67 3.70
CA ARG A 110 -6.73 -20.62 4.04
C ARG A 110 -7.02 -19.45 4.96
N LEU A 111 -7.39 -18.31 4.39
CA LEU A 111 -8.08 -17.26 5.14
C LEU A 111 -9.39 -16.85 4.43
N PRO A 112 -10.50 -16.60 5.17
CA PRO A 112 -10.70 -16.76 6.61
C PRO A 112 -11.84 -17.74 6.96
N ALA A 113 -11.51 -18.89 7.52
CA ALA A 113 -12.38 -19.49 8.53
C ALA A 113 -12.05 -18.79 9.86
N VAL A 114 -12.87 -17.80 10.17
CA VAL A 114 -12.88 -16.93 11.35
C VAL A 114 -12.44 -17.66 12.63
N THR A 115 -11.21 -17.44 13.07
CA THR A 115 -10.82 -17.28 14.48
C THR A 115 -9.41 -16.68 14.50
N GLY A 116 -9.33 -15.34 14.48
CA GLY A 116 -8.10 -14.69 14.92
C GLY A 116 -7.76 -15.19 16.32
N ALA A 117 -6.50 -15.47 16.59
CA ALA A 117 -6.09 -16.05 17.86
C ALA A 117 -6.21 -15.04 19.02
N LEU A 118 -6.28 -13.74 18.68
CA LEU A 118 -6.73 -12.66 19.55
C LEU A 118 -8.22 -12.36 19.32
N SER A 119 -8.93 -12.07 20.41
CA SER A 119 -10.34 -11.68 20.31
C SER A 119 -10.51 -10.42 19.44
N PRO A 120 -11.60 -10.30 18.66
CA PRO A 120 -11.86 -9.10 17.83
C PRO A 120 -11.86 -7.81 18.65
N HIS A 121 -12.36 -7.87 19.90
CA HIS A 121 -12.35 -6.74 20.82
C HIS A 121 -10.91 -6.32 21.19
N SER A 122 -10.04 -7.29 21.50
CA SER A 122 -8.63 -7.02 21.79
C SER A 122 -7.91 -6.42 20.58
N GLN A 123 -8.17 -6.90 19.37
CA GLN A 123 -7.58 -6.36 18.14
C GLN A 123 -7.98 -4.90 17.89
N HIS A 124 -9.27 -4.58 18.06
CA HIS A 124 -9.77 -3.20 17.93
C HIS A 124 -9.10 -2.26 18.95
N ARG A 125 -9.03 -2.67 20.22
CA ARG A 125 -8.35 -1.87 21.26
C ARG A 125 -6.85 -1.73 20.99
N LEU A 126 -6.20 -2.77 20.48
CA LEU A 126 -4.79 -2.71 20.12
C LEU A 126 -4.52 -1.65 19.04
N LEU A 127 -5.40 -1.59 18.04
CA LEU A 127 -5.32 -0.60 16.96
C LEU A 127 -5.59 0.84 17.47
N THR A 128 -6.58 1.01 18.34
CA THR A 128 -7.07 2.33 18.77
C THR A 128 -6.33 2.91 19.97
N GLU A 129 -5.82 2.08 20.89
CA GLU A 129 -5.16 2.52 22.12
C GLU A 129 -3.64 2.44 22.03
N ARG A 130 -3.07 1.41 21.39
CA ARG A 130 -1.61 1.22 21.33
C ARG A 130 -1.03 1.69 20.02
N VAL A 131 -1.51 1.18 18.88
CA VAL A 131 -0.98 1.54 17.56
C VAL A 131 -1.16 3.03 17.27
N ALA A 132 -2.30 3.61 17.64
CA ALA A 132 -2.56 5.04 17.46
C ALA A 132 -1.58 5.97 18.21
N GLN A 133 -0.84 5.46 19.20
CA GLN A 133 0.17 6.21 19.96
C GLN A 133 1.59 6.03 19.42
N LEU A 134 1.80 5.13 18.45
CA LEU A 134 3.11 4.90 17.86
C LEU A 134 3.57 6.10 17.05
N GLU A 135 4.88 6.37 17.05
CA GLU A 135 5.46 7.39 16.20
C GLU A 135 5.69 6.83 14.79
N PRO A 136 5.05 7.37 13.73
CA PRO A 136 5.16 6.78 12.40
C PRO A 136 6.55 6.89 11.76
N THR A 137 7.39 7.78 12.28
CA THR A 137 8.78 7.98 11.85
C THR A 137 9.73 6.89 12.36
N ALA A 138 9.38 6.21 13.46
CA ALA A 138 10.26 5.27 14.15
C ALA A 138 9.97 3.79 13.83
N LEU A 139 8.96 3.51 13.01
CA LEU A 139 8.49 2.14 12.76
C LEU A 139 9.46 1.35 11.89
N SER A 140 9.77 0.13 12.34
CA SER A 140 10.45 -0.89 11.53
C SER A 140 9.51 -1.49 10.48
N MET A 141 10.08 -2.25 9.54
CA MET A 141 9.29 -3.01 8.57
C MET A 141 8.43 -4.09 9.25
N GLY A 142 8.92 -4.76 10.30
CA GLY A 142 8.12 -5.71 11.09
C GLY A 142 6.92 -5.04 11.75
N ALA A 143 7.13 -3.87 12.35
CA ALA A 143 6.06 -3.08 12.96
C ALA A 143 4.99 -2.69 11.92
N TYR A 144 5.41 -2.21 10.73
CA TYR A 144 4.48 -1.92 9.64
C TYR A 144 3.67 -3.15 9.22
N ARG A 145 4.30 -4.31 9.04
CA ARG A 145 3.60 -5.54 8.64
C ARG A 145 2.56 -5.95 9.67
N PHE A 146 2.88 -5.82 10.96
CA PHE A 146 1.94 -6.05 12.04
C PHE A 146 0.76 -5.06 11.98
N VAL A 147 1.03 -3.75 11.88
CA VAL A 147 -0.02 -2.72 11.79
C VAL A 147 -0.92 -2.94 10.58
N HIS A 148 -0.32 -3.21 9.42
CA HIS A 148 -1.04 -3.52 8.19
C HIS A 148 -1.97 -4.73 8.39
N CYS A 149 -1.46 -5.82 8.96
CA CYS A 149 -2.27 -7.02 9.22
C CYS A 149 -3.42 -6.71 10.20
N LEU A 150 -3.13 -6.05 11.32
CA LEU A 150 -4.11 -5.69 12.32
C LEU A 150 -5.21 -4.77 11.75
N PHE A 151 -4.82 -3.76 10.97
CA PHE A 151 -5.75 -2.84 10.30
C PHE A 151 -6.73 -3.60 9.40
N MET A 152 -6.23 -4.54 8.59
CA MET A 152 -7.07 -5.35 7.71
C MET A 152 -8.03 -6.25 8.51
N TRP A 153 -7.54 -6.88 9.57
CA TRP A 153 -8.37 -7.73 10.43
C TRP A 153 -9.47 -6.96 11.16
N VAL A 154 -9.16 -5.78 11.71
CA VAL A 154 -10.17 -4.93 12.34
C VAL A 154 -11.23 -4.51 11.32
N GLY A 155 -10.82 -4.13 10.10
CA GLY A 155 -11.76 -3.81 9.02
C GLY A 155 -12.67 -4.97 8.63
N LEU A 156 -12.17 -6.21 8.63
CA LEU A 156 -12.99 -7.41 8.41
C LEU A 156 -13.96 -7.67 9.57
N HIS A 157 -13.51 -7.54 10.81
CA HIS A 157 -14.35 -7.75 12.00
C HIS A 157 -15.47 -6.72 12.12
N GLU A 158 -15.19 -5.47 11.73
CA GLU A 158 -16.18 -4.39 11.66
C GLU A 158 -17.12 -4.49 10.44
N GLN A 159 -16.94 -5.50 9.57
CA GLN A 159 -17.69 -5.65 8.32
C GLN A 159 -17.56 -4.45 7.36
N LYS A 160 -16.46 -3.68 7.48
CA LYS A 160 -16.13 -2.57 6.57
C LYS A 160 -15.26 -3.02 5.41
N LEU A 161 -14.59 -4.17 5.55
CA LEU A 161 -13.87 -4.86 4.50
C LEU A 161 -14.48 -6.24 4.28
N ARG A 162 -14.40 -6.73 3.04
CA ARG A 162 -14.73 -8.12 2.68
C ARG A 162 -13.56 -8.73 1.94
N TYR A 163 -13.17 -9.95 2.33
CA TYR A 163 -12.23 -10.73 1.54
C TYR A 163 -12.97 -11.43 0.40
N GLN A 164 -12.51 -11.26 -0.82
CA GLN A 164 -13.01 -11.89 -2.03
C GLN A 164 -11.99 -12.93 -2.50
N GLN A 165 -12.40 -14.20 -2.53
CA GLN A 165 -11.50 -15.26 -2.97
C GLN A 165 -11.21 -15.17 -4.47
N PRO A 166 -10.02 -15.62 -4.93
CA PRO A 166 -9.72 -15.71 -6.36
C PRO A 166 -10.73 -16.65 -7.01
N GLY A 167 -11.62 -16.11 -7.86
CA GLY A 167 -12.67 -16.87 -8.54
C GLY A 167 -14.11 -16.63 -8.04
N GLU A 168 -14.30 -15.90 -6.95
CA GLU A 168 -15.62 -15.35 -6.54
C GLU A 168 -15.91 -14.01 -7.24
N GLU A 169 -15.42 -13.81 -8.46
CA GLU A 169 -15.89 -12.72 -9.32
C GLU A 169 -17.34 -13.03 -9.72
N GLU A 170 -18.29 -12.47 -9.00
CA GLU A 170 -19.62 -12.22 -9.56
C GLU A 170 -19.45 -11.33 -10.79
N ALA A 171 -19.38 -11.93 -11.98
CA ALA A 171 -19.73 -11.45 -13.33
C ALA A 171 -19.55 -9.95 -13.71
N GLY A 172 -18.77 -9.14 -12.99
CA GLY A 172 -18.95 -7.70 -13.03
C GLY A 172 -18.00 -6.86 -12.20
N ALA A 173 -16.70 -7.15 -12.18
CA ALA A 173 -15.66 -6.13 -12.01
C ALA A 173 -14.30 -6.74 -12.33
N GLY A 174 -13.49 -6.02 -13.11
CA GLY A 174 -12.29 -6.49 -13.79
C GLY A 174 -11.28 -7.30 -12.97
N ALA A 175 -10.84 -8.39 -13.59
CA ALA A 175 -9.66 -9.15 -13.23
C ALA A 175 -8.44 -8.25 -13.02
N GLY A 176 -8.07 -8.04 -11.76
CA GLY A 176 -6.75 -7.57 -11.37
C GLY A 176 -5.71 -8.65 -11.69
N ALA A 177 -4.58 -8.23 -12.26
CA ALA A 177 -3.46 -9.09 -12.61
C ALA A 177 -3.01 -9.98 -11.44
N GLY A 178 -2.67 -11.23 -11.78
CA GLY A 178 -2.42 -12.33 -10.86
C GLY A 178 -1.56 -11.99 -9.64
N THR A 179 -2.13 -12.25 -8.48
CA THR A 179 -1.44 -12.73 -7.29
C THR A 179 -2.28 -13.89 -6.77
N ASP A 180 -1.66 -15.00 -6.40
CA ASP A 180 -2.32 -16.22 -5.89
C ASP A 180 -2.98 -16.03 -4.50
N GLY A 181 -3.54 -14.84 -4.23
CA GLY A 181 -4.20 -14.46 -2.99
C GLY A 181 -5.49 -13.70 -3.29
N GLY A 182 -6.51 -13.90 -2.46
CA GLY A 182 -7.77 -13.17 -2.58
C GLY A 182 -7.58 -11.66 -2.37
N THR A 183 -8.56 -10.90 -2.81
CA THR A 183 -8.53 -9.44 -2.83
C THR A 183 -9.45 -8.89 -1.74
N PHE A 184 -9.07 -7.79 -1.10
CA PHE A 184 -9.94 -7.12 -0.14
C PHE A 184 -10.79 -6.05 -0.84
N VAL A 185 -12.07 -6.05 -0.54
CA VAL A 185 -13.07 -5.13 -1.10
C VAL A 185 -13.56 -4.22 0.01
N THR A 186 -13.60 -2.92 -0.26
CA THR A 186 -14.05 -1.92 0.72
C THR A 186 -15.56 -1.76 0.65
N LEU A 187 -16.22 -1.97 1.78
CA LEU A 187 -17.66 -1.75 1.97
C LEU A 187 -17.94 -0.35 2.54
N ASP A 188 -17.05 0.13 3.41
CA ASP A 188 -17.14 1.44 4.06
C ASP A 188 -15.74 2.04 4.24
N LEU A 189 -15.58 3.32 3.87
CA LEU A 189 -14.31 4.05 4.00
C LEU A 189 -14.03 4.53 5.43
N THR A 190 -14.99 4.44 6.36
CA THR A 190 -14.82 4.85 7.76
C THR A 190 -14.00 3.83 8.58
N LEU A 191 -12.91 3.31 8.00
CA LEU A 191 -12.05 2.29 8.61
C LEU A 191 -11.35 2.81 9.87
N THR A 192 -11.46 2.06 10.96
CA THR A 192 -10.73 2.33 12.19
C THR A 192 -9.22 2.26 11.92
N GLY A 193 -8.46 3.24 12.40
CA GLY A 193 -7.02 3.34 12.17
C GLY A 193 -6.62 3.99 10.83
N MET A 194 -7.56 4.35 9.95
CA MET A 194 -7.25 5.03 8.69
C MET A 194 -6.46 6.34 8.86
N PRO A 195 -6.74 7.21 9.85
CA PRO A 195 -5.93 8.41 10.09
C PRO A 195 -4.46 8.08 10.36
N PHE A 196 -4.19 7.03 11.14
CA PHE A 196 -2.83 6.57 11.42
C PHE A 196 -2.14 6.04 10.17
N VAL A 197 -2.83 5.26 9.32
CA VAL A 197 -2.26 4.75 8.07
C VAL A 197 -1.88 5.89 7.12
N TRP A 198 -2.71 6.92 7.02
CA TRP A 198 -2.37 8.13 6.26
C TRP A 198 -1.14 8.83 6.82
N ASP A 199 -1.09 9.05 8.13
CA ASP A 199 0.02 9.72 8.79
C ASP A 199 1.33 8.92 8.62
N LEU A 200 1.25 7.59 8.75
CA LEU A 200 2.35 6.67 8.51
C LEU A 200 2.93 6.80 7.10
N VAL A 201 2.08 6.73 6.08
CA VAL A 201 2.48 6.81 4.68
C VAL A 201 3.17 8.13 4.38
N LEU A 202 2.68 9.22 4.96
CA LEU A 202 3.21 10.56 4.71
C LEU A 202 4.50 10.84 5.49
N ASN A 203 4.63 10.35 6.72
CA ASN A 203 5.72 10.73 7.63
C ASN A 203 6.86 9.71 7.72
N THR A 204 6.66 8.45 7.35
CA THR A 204 7.69 7.41 7.53
C THR A 204 8.99 7.75 6.78
N PRO A 205 10.18 7.55 7.37
CA PRO A 205 11.46 7.73 6.69
C PRO A 205 11.79 6.62 5.70
N LEU A 206 11.10 5.48 5.75
CA LEU A 206 11.39 4.32 4.92
C LEU A 206 10.50 4.31 3.68
N GLU A 207 11.11 4.44 2.50
CA GLU A 207 10.38 4.49 1.21
C GLU A 207 9.62 3.20 0.91
N ASP A 208 10.11 2.04 1.37
CA ASP A 208 9.43 0.76 1.18
C ASP A 208 8.11 0.70 1.97
N ILE A 209 8.09 1.21 3.20
CA ILE A 209 6.87 1.30 4.04
C ILE A 209 5.89 2.26 3.37
N ALA A 210 6.36 3.45 2.96
CA ALA A 210 5.53 4.42 2.26
C ALA A 210 4.92 3.81 0.99
N THR A 211 5.71 3.12 0.18
CA THR A 211 5.24 2.50 -1.07
C THR A 211 4.18 1.43 -0.82
N GLN A 212 4.39 0.56 0.17
CA GLN A 212 3.40 -0.46 0.52
C GLN A 212 2.11 0.16 1.09
N GLY A 213 2.22 1.17 1.96
CA GLY A 213 1.06 1.84 2.52
C GLY A 213 0.28 2.69 1.50
N MET A 214 0.98 3.37 0.57
CA MET A 214 0.35 4.05 -0.57
C MET A 214 -0.46 3.05 -1.41
N ASN A 215 0.11 1.89 -1.70
CA ASN A 215 -0.58 0.84 -2.44
C ASN A 215 -1.82 0.32 -1.69
N LEU A 216 -1.72 0.11 -0.37
CA LEU A 216 -2.87 -0.25 0.46
C LEU A 216 -3.98 0.79 0.33
N ILE A 217 -3.70 2.07 0.59
CA ILE A 217 -4.70 3.13 0.52
C ILE A 217 -5.33 3.17 -0.89
N ILE A 218 -4.51 3.18 -1.94
CA ILE A 218 -5.02 3.21 -3.33
C ILE A 218 -5.95 2.03 -3.61
N LEU A 219 -5.59 0.82 -3.19
CA LEU A 219 -6.44 -0.37 -3.38
C LEU A 219 -7.78 -0.24 -2.66
N LEU A 220 -7.79 0.27 -1.42
CA LEU A 220 -9.02 0.49 -0.65
C LEU A 220 -10.02 1.40 -1.38
N TYR A 221 -9.54 2.43 -2.08
CA TYR A 221 -10.39 3.35 -2.84
C TYR A 221 -10.72 2.88 -4.27
N LEU A 222 -9.93 1.96 -4.84
CA LEU A 222 -10.15 1.43 -6.19
C LEU A 222 -11.05 0.21 -6.25
N GLN A 223 -11.24 -0.50 -5.13
CA GLN A 223 -12.03 -1.74 -5.07
C GLN A 223 -13.30 -1.56 -4.21
N PRO A 224 -14.28 -0.76 -4.67
CA PRO A 224 -15.60 -0.72 -4.06
C PRO A 224 -16.28 -2.08 -4.10
N ALA A 225 -17.03 -2.40 -3.06
CA ALA A 225 -18.09 -3.38 -3.18
C ALA A 225 -19.12 -2.94 -4.21
N ALA A 226 -19.79 -3.90 -4.86
CA ALA A 226 -20.80 -3.65 -5.90
C ALA A 226 -21.92 -2.68 -5.47
N SER A 227 -22.13 -2.51 -4.15
CA SER A 227 -23.11 -1.60 -3.56
C SER A 227 -22.66 -0.13 -3.45
N THR A 228 -21.37 0.17 -3.70
CA THR A 228 -20.80 1.50 -3.44
C THR A 228 -20.59 2.24 -4.75
N GLU A 229 -21.05 3.49 -4.83
CA GLU A 229 -20.87 4.29 -6.05
C GLU A 229 -19.37 4.54 -6.33
N PRO A 230 -18.83 4.01 -7.43
CA PRO A 230 -17.41 4.07 -7.73
C PRO A 230 -16.90 5.51 -7.90
N ALA A 231 -17.75 6.43 -8.35
CA ALA A 231 -17.43 7.84 -8.54
C ALA A 231 -17.26 8.58 -7.19
N ALA A 232 -18.13 8.32 -6.22
CA ALA A 232 -18.08 8.94 -4.90
C ALA A 232 -16.79 8.57 -4.14
N LEU A 233 -16.34 7.31 -4.24
CA LEU A 233 -15.06 6.90 -3.65
C LEU A 233 -13.86 7.60 -4.31
N SER A 234 -13.88 7.74 -5.63
CA SER A 234 -12.82 8.44 -6.35
C SER A 234 -12.78 9.91 -5.96
N GLU A 235 -13.93 10.56 -5.84
CA GLU A 235 -14.00 11.94 -5.37
C GLU A 235 -13.50 12.09 -3.93
N ALA A 236 -13.92 11.19 -3.02
CA ALA A 236 -13.43 11.18 -1.64
C ALA A 236 -11.91 11.02 -1.56
N PHE A 237 -11.33 10.13 -2.38
CA PHE A 237 -9.87 9.96 -2.47
C PHE A 237 -9.18 11.25 -2.95
N LEU A 238 -9.68 11.86 -4.02
CA LEU A 238 -9.12 13.07 -4.59
C LEU A 238 -9.20 14.25 -3.61
N GLN A 239 -10.32 14.41 -2.92
CA GLN A 239 -10.49 15.43 -1.88
C GLN A 239 -9.47 15.24 -0.75
N GLU A 240 -9.31 14.00 -0.27
CA GLU A 240 -8.41 13.66 0.83
C GLU A 240 -6.93 13.88 0.48
N CYS A 241 -6.52 13.46 -0.72
CA CYS A 241 -5.19 13.71 -1.27
C CYS A 241 -4.92 15.20 -1.48
N THR A 242 -5.89 15.95 -2.02
CA THR A 242 -5.75 17.40 -2.27
C THR A 242 -5.63 18.17 -0.95
N MET A 243 -6.41 17.81 0.06
CA MET A 243 -6.33 18.41 1.39
C MET A 243 -4.95 18.20 2.03
N ARG A 244 -4.42 16.97 1.98
CA ARG A 244 -3.08 16.65 2.49
C ARG A 244 -1.97 17.32 1.70
N LEU A 245 -2.08 17.35 0.37
CA LEU A 245 -1.14 18.08 -0.49
C LEU A 245 -1.12 19.57 -0.13
N GLY A 246 -2.27 20.18 0.11
CA GLY A 246 -2.37 21.58 0.55
C GLY A 246 -1.69 21.83 1.90
N SER A 247 -1.84 20.92 2.85
CA SER A 247 -1.17 20.99 4.15
C SER A 247 0.35 20.81 4.03
N ALA A 248 0.80 19.85 3.21
CA ALA A 248 2.21 19.60 2.92
C ALA A 248 2.87 20.79 2.20
N ALA A 249 2.18 21.41 1.25
CA ALA A 249 2.66 22.60 0.56
C ALA A 249 2.81 23.79 1.52
N LYS A 250 1.89 23.97 2.47
CA LYS A 250 2.05 25.01 3.52
C LYS A 250 3.29 24.77 4.35
N LEU A 251 3.53 23.53 4.79
CA LEU A 251 4.75 23.15 5.54
C LEU A 251 6.04 23.37 4.73
N ALA A 252 5.99 23.18 3.41
CA ALA A 252 7.12 23.44 2.52
C ALA A 252 7.37 24.94 2.28
N CYS A 253 6.33 25.78 2.39
CA CYS A 253 6.36 27.20 2.06
C CYS A 253 6.45 28.15 3.27
N THR A 254 6.54 27.66 4.51
CA THR A 254 6.79 28.53 5.66
C THR A 254 8.23 29.06 5.59
N SER A 255 8.38 30.21 4.95
CA SER A 255 9.40 31.21 5.25
C SER A 255 8.76 32.24 6.18
N ASP A 256 9.31 32.42 7.38
CA ASP A 256 8.97 33.58 8.21
C ASP A 256 9.45 34.86 7.50
N ASP A 257 8.52 35.58 6.87
CA ASP A 257 8.63 37.02 6.65
C ASP A 257 7.43 37.69 7.34
N PRO A 258 7.61 38.38 8.49
CA PRO A 258 6.58 39.25 9.04
C PRO A 258 6.82 40.68 8.53
N GLU A 259 5.94 41.16 7.64
CA GLU A 259 5.42 42.55 7.55
C GLU A 259 5.09 42.99 6.11
N GLY A 260 3.82 43.35 5.91
CA GLY A 260 3.34 44.39 4.99
C GLY A 260 3.50 44.12 3.49
N THR A 261 2.44 43.94 2.70
CA THR A 261 1.42 44.97 2.45
C THR A 261 0.28 44.36 1.61
N PRO A 262 -0.99 44.67 1.87
CA PRO A 262 -2.09 44.21 1.02
C PRO A 262 -2.24 45.17 -0.17
N LEU A 263 -2.27 44.64 -1.39
CA LEU A 263 -2.86 45.37 -2.51
C LEU A 263 -4.05 44.57 -3.03
N GLY A 264 -5.21 45.01 -2.54
CA GLY A 264 -6.51 44.70 -3.10
C GLY A 264 -6.60 45.10 -4.57
N GLY A 265 -7.47 44.38 -5.27
CA GLY A 265 -7.57 44.45 -6.72
C GLY A 265 -8.11 45.76 -7.28
N THR A 266 -8.01 45.85 -8.59
CA THR A 266 -8.99 46.57 -9.41
C THR A 266 -9.11 45.84 -10.74
N GLN A 267 -10.34 45.38 -11.03
CA GLN A 267 -10.75 44.95 -12.35
C GLN A 267 -10.69 46.13 -13.33
N ALA A 268 -10.19 45.88 -14.54
CA ALA A 268 -10.71 46.49 -15.76
C ALA A 268 -10.29 45.62 -16.95
N GLY A 269 -11.26 45.06 -17.65
CA GLY A 269 -11.04 44.11 -18.75
C GLY A 269 -10.59 44.75 -20.05
N ARG A 270 -9.98 43.92 -20.91
CA ARG A 270 -10.13 43.94 -22.37
C ARG A 270 -9.35 42.78 -23.00
N ASP A 271 -10.07 41.85 -23.59
CA ASP A 271 -9.65 41.05 -24.74
C ASP A 271 -10.23 41.68 -26.02
N PRO A 272 -9.87 41.27 -27.25
CA PRO A 272 -8.72 40.47 -27.71
C PRO A 272 -8.03 41.05 -28.98
N SER A 273 -7.01 40.34 -29.48
CA SER A 273 -6.52 40.24 -30.88
C SER A 273 -5.06 40.63 -31.10
N GLY A 274 -4.33 39.75 -31.81
CA GLY A 274 -3.05 40.08 -32.43
C GLY A 274 -2.00 38.97 -32.37
N VAL A 275 -2.12 37.96 -33.22
CA VAL A 275 -0.97 37.15 -33.70
C VAL A 275 -0.11 38.06 -34.60
N PRO A 276 1.23 38.01 -34.55
CA PRO A 276 2.04 37.27 -35.53
C PRO A 276 3.32 36.68 -34.87
N ALA A 277 4.23 35.95 -35.47
CA ALA A 277 4.37 35.07 -36.64
C ALA A 277 5.77 34.45 -36.48
N LEU A 278 6.00 33.32 -37.13
CA LEU A 278 7.27 32.61 -37.22
C LEU A 278 8.38 33.46 -37.85
N GLU A 279 9.61 33.29 -37.38
CA GLU A 279 10.80 33.31 -38.24
C GLU A 279 11.71 32.11 -37.91
N GLU A 280 11.87 31.26 -38.92
CA GLU A 280 12.94 30.29 -39.07
C GLU A 280 14.27 31.01 -39.34
N VAL A 281 15.37 30.53 -38.76
CA VAL A 281 16.68 30.56 -39.42
C VAL A 281 17.39 29.22 -39.24
N CYS A 282 17.71 28.63 -40.39
CA CYS A 282 18.46 27.40 -40.63
C CYS A 282 19.97 27.52 -40.39
N GLY A 283 20.58 26.35 -40.16
CA GLY A 283 21.97 26.03 -40.55
C GLY A 283 22.88 25.66 -39.39
N SER A 284 23.75 24.64 -39.42
CA SER A 284 24.02 23.52 -40.32
C SER A 284 25.23 22.77 -39.74
N ASN A 285 25.21 21.43 -39.80
CA ASN A 285 26.34 20.48 -39.90
C ASN A 285 27.42 20.36 -38.79
N GLY A 286 27.63 19.12 -38.30
CA GLY A 286 28.82 18.63 -37.56
C GLY A 286 30.05 18.38 -38.48
N PRO A 287 31.01 17.45 -38.20
CA PRO A 287 31.07 16.42 -37.15
C PRO A 287 32.50 16.05 -36.57
N TYR A 288 32.55 15.02 -35.69
CA TYR A 288 33.65 14.07 -35.31
C TYR A 288 35.09 14.51 -34.87
N ALA A 289 35.53 14.00 -33.69
CA ALA A 289 36.82 13.32 -33.36
C ALA A 289 36.95 13.17 -31.82
N VAL A 290 36.89 11.99 -31.18
CA VAL A 290 37.87 10.88 -30.98
C VAL A 290 39.22 11.30 -30.35
N SER A 291 39.49 10.67 -29.19
CA SER A 291 40.59 10.75 -28.20
C SER A 291 42.02 10.45 -28.73
N PRO A 292 43.12 10.60 -27.94
CA PRO A 292 43.54 9.71 -26.83
C PRO A 292 44.18 10.49 -25.65
N GLY A 293 44.64 9.99 -24.49
CA GLY A 293 44.96 8.68 -23.91
C GLY A 293 46.08 8.90 -22.85
N GLU A 294 46.17 8.04 -21.83
CA GLU A 294 47.26 7.88 -20.83
C GLU A 294 47.34 8.96 -19.72
N GLY A 295 47.55 8.69 -18.43
CA GLY A 295 48.07 7.53 -17.69
C GLY A 295 48.98 8.08 -16.58
N GLY A 296 48.72 7.79 -15.29
CA GLY A 296 49.65 8.21 -14.23
C GLY A 296 49.08 8.22 -12.82
N ALA A 297 49.38 7.16 -12.08
CA ALA A 297 49.19 7.06 -10.64
C ALA A 297 50.02 8.11 -9.87
N LYS A 298 49.42 8.70 -8.82
CA LYS A 298 50.17 9.28 -7.69
C LYS A 298 49.32 9.27 -6.44
N GLU A 299 49.73 8.43 -5.49
CA GLU A 299 49.41 8.55 -4.07
C GLU A 299 49.75 9.95 -3.57
N ARG A 300 48.84 10.55 -2.80
CA ARG A 300 49.22 11.60 -1.83
C ARG A 300 48.33 11.54 -0.60
N MET A 301 49.01 11.47 0.53
CA MET A 301 48.53 11.49 1.91
C MET A 301 47.51 12.60 2.21
N SER A 302 46.52 12.20 3.00
CA SER A 302 45.90 12.90 4.13
C SER A 302 46.39 14.31 4.48
N VAL A 303 45.44 15.26 4.43
CA VAL A 303 45.37 16.41 5.34
C VAL A 303 43.92 16.56 5.80
N LEU A 304 43.70 16.40 7.11
CA LEU A 304 42.45 16.72 7.81
C LEU A 304 42.21 18.24 7.75
N PRO A 305 40.98 18.74 7.52
CA PRO A 305 40.64 20.11 7.84
C PRO A 305 40.30 20.23 9.33
N ALA A 306 40.95 21.18 10.01
CA ALA A 306 40.67 21.62 11.37
C ALA A 306 39.36 22.47 11.42
N PRO A 307 38.75 22.67 12.60
CA PRO A 307 37.34 23.04 12.74
C PRO A 307 37.12 24.55 12.53
N GLU A 308 36.08 24.88 11.76
CA GLU A 308 35.57 26.25 11.64
C GLU A 308 34.63 26.59 12.82
N PRO A 309 34.54 27.89 13.21
CA PRO A 309 33.95 28.33 14.47
C PRO A 309 32.41 28.33 14.45
N PRO A 310 31.73 28.34 15.63
CA PRO A 310 30.29 28.24 15.72
C PRO A 310 29.64 29.61 15.46
N GLY A 311 28.79 29.68 14.45
CA GLY A 311 28.01 30.89 14.17
C GLY A 311 26.86 30.65 13.21
N GLY A 312 25.63 30.67 13.74
CA GLY A 312 24.45 31.16 13.03
C GLY A 312 23.55 30.12 12.34
N THR A 313 22.40 29.88 12.98
CA THR A 313 21.10 29.55 12.35
C THR A 313 21.04 28.35 11.40
N ALA A 314 20.96 27.15 11.98
CA ALA A 314 20.44 25.97 11.29
C ALA A 314 19.40 25.30 12.19
N MET A 315 18.15 25.77 12.16
CA MET A 315 17.06 25.07 12.85
C MET A 315 15.69 25.02 12.13
N ASP A 316 15.55 25.53 10.90
CA ASP A 316 14.24 25.52 10.19
C ASP A 316 14.15 24.66 8.90
N SER A 317 15.21 23.90 8.57
CA SER A 317 15.20 23.06 7.36
C SER A 317 14.38 21.77 7.48
N GLY A 318 14.06 21.33 8.70
CA GLY A 318 13.35 20.08 8.93
C GLY A 318 11.89 20.08 8.42
N GLY A 319 11.16 21.18 8.66
CA GLY A 319 9.77 21.32 8.24
C GLY A 319 9.60 21.39 6.72
N GLN A 320 10.51 22.10 6.04
CA GLN A 320 10.47 22.25 4.58
C GLN A 320 10.75 20.93 3.86
N VAL A 321 11.75 20.17 4.31
CA VAL A 321 12.09 18.85 3.73
C VAL A 321 10.96 17.85 3.96
N LEU A 322 10.35 17.86 5.15
CA LEU A 322 9.21 17.00 5.46
C LEU A 322 7.99 17.36 4.58
N GLY A 323 7.65 18.64 4.46
CA GLY A 323 6.55 19.12 3.63
C GLY A 323 6.74 18.78 2.16
N ALA A 324 7.95 18.96 1.61
CA ALA A 324 8.27 18.58 0.23
C ALA A 324 8.08 17.07 -0.01
N ARG A 325 8.52 16.23 0.92
CA ARG A 325 8.36 14.78 0.84
C ARG A 325 6.91 14.34 0.91
N GLN A 326 6.13 14.91 1.83
CA GLN A 326 4.70 14.63 1.95
C GLN A 326 3.97 15.01 0.64
N ALA A 327 4.30 16.17 0.06
CA ALA A 327 3.73 16.61 -1.21
C ALA A 327 4.08 15.66 -2.36
N GLU A 328 5.34 15.22 -2.46
CA GLU A 328 5.77 14.23 -3.45
C GLU A 328 4.99 12.92 -3.33
N ARG A 329 4.77 12.44 -2.09
CA ARG A 329 3.99 11.22 -1.84
C ARG A 329 2.53 11.37 -2.23
N CYS A 330 1.88 12.48 -1.90
CA CYS A 330 0.52 12.77 -2.37
C CYS A 330 0.42 12.77 -3.89
N MET A 331 1.39 13.39 -4.58
CA MET A 331 1.43 13.40 -6.06
C MET A 331 1.62 12.01 -6.65
N LYS A 332 2.53 11.20 -6.09
CA LYS A 332 2.72 9.80 -6.49
C LYS A 332 1.44 8.99 -6.29
N MET A 333 0.75 9.17 -5.17
CA MET A 333 -0.52 8.49 -4.91
C MET A 333 -1.59 8.85 -5.93
N LEU A 334 -1.73 10.14 -6.27
CA LEU A 334 -2.67 10.59 -7.29
C LEU A 334 -2.34 10.00 -8.67
N GLN A 335 -1.06 10.03 -9.07
CA GLN A 335 -0.61 9.45 -10.34
C GLN A 335 -0.92 7.94 -10.41
N GLU A 336 -0.58 7.20 -9.34
CA GLU A 336 -0.82 5.76 -9.29
C GLU A 336 -2.32 5.41 -9.20
N PHE A 337 -3.11 6.23 -8.51
CA PHE A 337 -4.56 6.08 -8.47
C PHE A 337 -5.18 6.26 -9.85
N VAL A 338 -4.78 7.30 -10.60
CA VAL A 338 -5.24 7.51 -11.98
C VAL A 338 -4.78 6.36 -12.87
N ARG A 339 -3.49 6.01 -12.84
CA ARG A 339 -2.92 4.92 -13.66
C ARG A 339 -3.62 3.58 -13.43
N LYS A 340 -3.88 3.24 -12.16
CA LYS A 340 -4.60 2.00 -11.81
C LYS A 340 -6.10 2.13 -12.09
N GLY A 341 -6.71 3.29 -11.87
CA GLY A 341 -8.13 3.54 -12.15
C GLY A 341 -8.49 3.51 -13.64
N GLU A 342 -7.63 4.05 -14.51
CA GLU A 342 -7.79 4.02 -15.97
C GLU A 342 -7.73 2.60 -16.54
N GLY A 343 -6.99 1.69 -15.89
CA GLY A 343 -7.00 0.27 -16.23
C GLY A 343 -8.31 -0.45 -15.90
N TRP A 344 -9.09 0.09 -14.94
CA TRP A 344 -10.31 -0.53 -14.41
C TRP A 344 -11.60 0.09 -14.96
N ARG A 345 -11.57 1.34 -15.43
CA ARG A 345 -12.76 2.07 -15.90
C ARG A 345 -12.54 2.69 -17.28
N VAL A 346 -13.00 2.00 -18.32
CA VAL A 346 -13.32 2.64 -19.60
C VAL A 346 -14.75 2.29 -19.97
N THR A 347 -15.70 3.15 -19.60
CA THR A 347 -17.09 3.10 -20.06
C THR A 347 -17.44 4.24 -21.02
N SER A 348 -16.47 5.09 -21.39
CA SER A 348 -16.68 6.11 -22.40
C SER A 348 -15.40 6.33 -23.20
N PRO A 349 -15.47 6.38 -24.55
CA PRO A 349 -14.33 6.83 -25.34
C PRO A 349 -13.97 8.26 -24.91
N PRO A 350 -12.68 8.58 -24.73
CA PRO A 350 -12.27 9.91 -24.32
C PRO A 350 -12.70 10.95 -25.38
N PRO A 351 -13.08 12.18 -24.97
CA PRO A 351 -13.56 13.23 -25.86
C PRO A 351 -12.44 13.90 -26.68
N HIS A 352 -11.38 13.17 -27.03
CA HIS A 352 -10.31 13.67 -27.88
C HIS A 352 -10.66 13.42 -29.34
N HIS A 353 -11.51 14.29 -29.87
CA HIS A 353 -11.87 14.38 -31.30
C HIS A 353 -10.75 14.97 -32.17
N ALA A 354 -9.48 14.83 -31.79
CA ALA A 354 -8.38 15.39 -32.55
C ALA A 354 -7.14 14.50 -32.49
N THR A 355 -6.65 14.15 -33.68
CA THR A 355 -5.26 13.77 -33.99
C THR A 355 -4.87 12.30 -34.11
N PHE A 356 -5.76 11.37 -34.48
CA PHE A 356 -5.27 10.06 -34.98
C PHE A 356 -6.08 9.57 -36.19
N LEU A 357 -5.43 9.54 -37.36
CA LEU A 357 -5.88 8.81 -38.56
C LEU A 357 -5.75 7.31 -38.28
N GLY A 358 -6.59 6.78 -37.41
CA GLY A 358 -6.62 5.34 -37.19
C GLY A 358 -7.18 4.63 -38.42
N ARG A 359 -6.69 3.43 -38.68
CA ARG A 359 -7.18 2.61 -39.79
C ARG A 359 -8.35 1.75 -39.33
N ALA A 360 -9.27 1.51 -40.26
CA ALA A 360 -10.31 0.52 -40.06
C ALA A 360 -9.66 -0.88 -40.00
N VAL A 361 -10.00 -1.65 -38.98
CA VAL A 361 -9.55 -3.04 -38.79
C VAL A 361 -10.75 -3.94 -39.06
N PRO A 362 -10.83 -4.61 -40.21
CA PRO A 362 -11.80 -5.66 -40.41
C PRO A 362 -11.42 -6.86 -39.51
N LEU A 363 -12.36 -7.29 -38.68
CA LEU A 363 -12.22 -8.40 -37.75
C LEU A 363 -13.13 -9.57 -38.17
N ASP A 364 -12.58 -10.77 -38.20
CA ASP A 364 -13.29 -12.02 -38.46
C ASP A 364 -13.52 -12.77 -37.14
N VAL A 365 -14.64 -12.47 -36.49
CA VAL A 365 -14.93 -12.99 -35.16
C VAL A 365 -15.71 -14.31 -35.26
N THR A 366 -15.12 -15.39 -34.74
CA THR A 366 -15.83 -16.66 -34.54
C THR A 366 -16.49 -16.65 -33.17
N VAL A 367 -17.82 -16.61 -33.15
CA VAL A 367 -18.63 -16.64 -31.94
C VAL A 367 -19.07 -18.07 -31.64
N MET A 368 -18.83 -18.51 -30.40
CA MET A 368 -19.35 -19.78 -29.89
C MET A 368 -20.40 -19.51 -28.81
N LEU A 369 -21.66 -19.84 -29.09
CA LEU A 369 -22.77 -19.69 -28.16
C LEU A 369 -23.58 -20.99 -28.08
N GLY A 370 -23.70 -21.58 -26.89
CA GLY A 370 -24.50 -22.79 -26.67
C GLY A 370 -24.11 -23.98 -27.57
N GLY A 371 -22.82 -24.14 -27.88
CA GLY A 371 -22.30 -25.20 -28.75
C GLY A 371 -22.45 -24.95 -30.26
N LYS A 372 -23.02 -23.81 -30.68
CA LYS A 372 -23.08 -23.38 -32.09
C LYS A 372 -21.97 -22.39 -32.39
N SER A 373 -21.26 -22.62 -33.50
CA SER A 373 -20.21 -21.71 -34.00
C SER A 373 -20.76 -20.88 -35.15
N THR A 374 -20.70 -19.56 -35.03
CA THR A 374 -21.12 -18.60 -36.06
C THR A 374 -19.96 -17.65 -36.36
N ARG A 375 -19.66 -17.42 -37.63
CA ARG A 375 -18.67 -16.40 -38.03
C ARG A 375 -19.37 -15.07 -38.29
N LEU A 376 -18.81 -14.01 -37.72
CA LEU A 376 -19.27 -12.64 -37.89
C LEU A 376 -18.12 -11.82 -38.46
N HIS A 377 -18.40 -11.11 -39.54
CA HIS A 377 -17.50 -10.07 -40.02
C HIS A 377 -17.90 -8.74 -39.38
N MET A 378 -16.93 -8.01 -38.84
CA MET A 378 -17.19 -6.70 -38.27
C MET A 378 -16.08 -5.70 -38.58
N GLN A 379 -16.50 -4.47 -38.84
CA GLN A 379 -15.61 -3.33 -38.96
C GLN A 379 -15.36 -2.78 -37.55
N SER A 380 -14.09 -2.68 -37.19
CA SER A 380 -13.61 -2.05 -35.97
C SER A 380 -12.51 -1.04 -36.32
N HIS A 381 -11.86 -0.46 -35.32
CA HIS A 381 -10.86 0.58 -35.51
C HIS A 381 -9.63 0.30 -34.64
N GLU A 382 -8.43 0.64 -35.12
CA GLU A 382 -7.17 0.39 -34.40
C GLU A 382 -7.15 0.96 -32.98
N HIS A 383 -7.88 2.06 -32.78
CA HIS A 383 -8.02 2.77 -31.51
C HIS A 383 -9.36 2.50 -30.81
N GLU A 384 -10.10 1.47 -31.21
CA GLU A 384 -11.23 1.00 -30.41
C GLU A 384 -10.70 0.30 -29.15
N TYR A 385 -11.34 0.54 -28.01
CA TYR A 385 -11.03 -0.18 -26.79
C TYR A 385 -11.58 -1.60 -26.87
N LEU A 386 -10.86 -2.56 -26.30
CA LEU A 386 -11.33 -3.93 -26.18
C LEU A 386 -12.70 -4.02 -25.47
N GLY A 387 -12.94 -3.17 -24.47
CA GLY A 387 -14.23 -3.09 -23.78
C GLY A 387 -15.38 -2.68 -24.71
N SER A 388 -15.15 -1.73 -25.62
CA SER A 388 -16.12 -1.30 -26.63
C SER A 388 -16.43 -2.42 -27.62
N LEU A 389 -15.39 -3.10 -28.13
CA LEU A 389 -15.55 -4.26 -29.00
C LEU A 389 -16.36 -5.38 -28.31
N ARG A 390 -16.07 -5.62 -27.03
CA ARG A 390 -16.80 -6.60 -26.21
C ARG A 390 -18.27 -6.24 -26.06
N ALA A 391 -18.59 -4.97 -25.80
CA ALA A 391 -19.96 -4.49 -25.72
C ALA A 391 -20.70 -4.63 -27.07
N HIS A 392 -20.05 -4.30 -28.18
CA HIS A 392 -20.61 -4.48 -29.52
C HIS A 392 -20.92 -5.95 -29.84
N LEU A 393 -20.01 -6.87 -29.48
CA LEU A 393 -20.23 -8.31 -29.64
C LEU A 393 -21.35 -8.82 -28.73
N ALA A 394 -21.40 -8.36 -27.48
CA ALA A 394 -22.45 -8.70 -26.54
C ALA A 394 -23.85 -8.30 -27.06
N ALA A 395 -23.96 -7.09 -27.61
CA ALA A 395 -25.18 -6.61 -28.23
C ALA A 395 -25.61 -7.47 -29.43
N LYS A 396 -24.67 -7.89 -30.28
CA LYS A 396 -24.94 -8.81 -31.41
C LYS A 396 -25.36 -10.21 -30.96
N MET A 397 -24.88 -10.66 -29.80
CA MET A 397 -25.21 -11.97 -29.22
C MET A 397 -26.44 -11.95 -28.30
N GLY A 398 -26.99 -10.76 -27.99
CA GLY A 398 -28.10 -10.61 -27.05
C GLY A 398 -27.73 -10.97 -25.61
N CYS A 399 -26.47 -10.74 -25.19
CA CYS A 399 -26.00 -11.03 -23.83
C CYS A 399 -25.32 -9.81 -23.20
N ALA A 400 -25.03 -9.89 -21.89
CA ALA A 400 -24.27 -8.87 -21.18
C ALA A 400 -22.78 -8.92 -21.54
N ALA A 401 -22.11 -7.78 -21.63
CA ALA A 401 -20.69 -7.69 -21.98
C ALA A 401 -19.77 -8.49 -21.03
N GLY A 402 -20.15 -8.63 -19.76
CA GLY A 402 -19.43 -9.46 -18.78
C GLY A 402 -19.45 -10.96 -19.09
N HIS A 403 -20.42 -11.44 -19.88
CA HIS A 403 -20.52 -12.84 -20.30
C HIS A 403 -19.75 -13.15 -21.59
N VAL A 404 -19.10 -12.14 -22.18
CA VAL A 404 -18.35 -12.28 -23.43
C VAL A 404 -16.87 -12.44 -23.14
N ARG A 405 -16.35 -13.65 -23.37
CA ARG A 405 -14.92 -13.95 -23.31
C ARG A 405 -14.32 -13.84 -24.71
N LEU A 406 -13.31 -12.98 -24.87
CA LEU A 406 -12.63 -12.75 -26.14
C LEU A 406 -11.29 -13.47 -26.14
N LEU A 407 -11.03 -14.27 -27.17
CA LEU A 407 -9.75 -14.95 -27.36
C LEU A 407 -9.10 -14.46 -28.66
N HIS A 408 -7.83 -14.08 -28.57
CA HIS A 408 -6.99 -13.72 -29.72
C HIS A 408 -5.66 -14.46 -29.58
N MET A 409 -5.21 -15.12 -30.66
CA MET A 409 -3.99 -15.93 -30.67
C MET A 409 -3.91 -16.96 -29.52
N GLY A 410 -5.04 -17.58 -29.18
CA GLY A 410 -5.14 -18.58 -28.11
C GLY A 410 -5.04 -18.00 -26.69
N ARG A 411 -5.00 -16.68 -26.53
CA ARG A 411 -4.98 -16.00 -25.23
C ARG A 411 -6.28 -15.25 -24.99
N GLU A 412 -6.78 -15.35 -23.77
CA GLU A 412 -7.94 -14.56 -23.36
C GLU A 412 -7.54 -13.10 -23.13
N LEU A 413 -8.31 -12.20 -23.72
CA LEU A 413 -8.09 -10.77 -23.61
C LEU A 413 -8.87 -10.23 -22.40
N LEU A 414 -8.18 -10.02 -21.28
CA LEU A 414 -8.82 -9.61 -20.02
C LEU A 414 -8.96 -8.08 -19.89
N HIS A 415 -8.02 -7.31 -20.45
CA HIS A 415 -7.86 -5.89 -20.18
C HIS A 415 -8.71 -5.01 -21.13
N ASN A 416 -9.91 -4.62 -20.69
CA ASN A 416 -10.85 -3.82 -21.48
C ASN A 416 -10.35 -2.41 -21.84
N GLY A 417 -9.44 -1.86 -21.04
CA GLY A 417 -8.84 -0.54 -21.26
C GLY A 417 -7.71 -0.51 -22.30
N ARG A 418 -7.35 -1.64 -22.92
CA ARG A 418 -6.36 -1.66 -24.01
C ARG A 418 -7.01 -1.39 -25.36
N LEU A 419 -6.26 -0.70 -26.22
CA LEU A 419 -6.64 -0.48 -27.62
C LEU A 419 -6.35 -1.74 -28.46
N LEU A 420 -7.11 -1.94 -29.53
CA LEU A 420 -6.90 -3.08 -30.43
C LEU A 420 -5.48 -3.11 -31.05
N ASN A 421 -4.90 -1.95 -31.38
CA ASN A 421 -3.52 -1.89 -31.88
C ASN A 421 -2.47 -2.35 -30.84
N GLN A 422 -2.69 -2.09 -29.55
CA GLN A 422 -1.83 -2.54 -28.45
C GLN A 422 -1.93 -4.04 -28.18
N LEU A 423 -3.03 -4.65 -28.63
CA LEU A 423 -3.27 -6.09 -28.57
C LEU A 423 -2.78 -6.82 -29.83
N GLY A 424 -2.24 -6.08 -30.81
CA GLY A 424 -1.64 -6.65 -32.01
C GLY A 424 -2.65 -7.19 -33.02
N PHE A 425 -3.89 -6.67 -33.03
CA PHE A 425 -4.87 -6.99 -34.07
C PHE A 425 -4.39 -6.45 -35.42
N LEU A 426 -4.23 -7.35 -36.39
CA LEU A 426 -3.96 -7.00 -37.78
C LEU A 426 -5.26 -7.07 -38.61
N PRO A 427 -5.36 -6.35 -39.74
CA PRO A 427 -6.50 -6.44 -40.64
C PRO A 427 -6.78 -7.88 -41.10
N GLY A 428 -8.01 -8.37 -40.91
CA GLY A 428 -8.47 -9.69 -41.35
C GLY A 428 -8.21 -10.83 -40.35
N GLN A 429 -8.00 -10.52 -39.07
CA GLN A 429 -7.79 -11.49 -37.99
C GLN A 429 -9.04 -11.81 -37.18
#